data_AF-A0A927TX11-F1
#
_entry.id   AF-A0A927TX11-F1
#
_cell.length_a   1.000
_cell.length_b   1.000
_cell.length_c   1.000
_cell.angle_alpha   90.00
_cell.angle_beta   90.00
_cell.angle_gamma   90.00
#
_symmetry.space_group_name_H-M   'P 1'
#
loop_
_entity.id
_entity.type
_entity.pdbx_description
1 polymer ?
#
loop_
_entity_poly.entity_id
_entity_poly.type
_entity_poly.pdbx_seq_one_letter_code
_entity_poly.pdbx_strand_id
1 'polypeptide(L)'
;MDIQYLLFLQDFRNGINDALTPFMEWISHFAVVYLLALPAIVYWCIDKKKGLYIYASLLSARMINAVIKLTACCYRPWIRDSRVIPAGDAMTEATGYSFPSGHTVTATPIYGGVAVAFGKKKKWLAAICILLVLITGFSRNYLGVHTPQDVVVATLEGVLVLWGMYKLFHYLEEHPEKENLFLLAGVVITIVALVYITVKSYPMDYVNGELLVDPKKMMQDGYKDISTFGAFCIARYIEKNYIRFRATGVNAKGIALTVVGTGLMMVISSVLKPALKTALNSTLGKTLGQVILVVFVVAIWPAILKFIFAYGAESD
;
A
#
# COMPACT_ATOMS: atom_id res chain seq x y z
N MET A 1 -25.35 -10.38 9.68
CA MET A 1 -25.71 -9.02 9.19
C MET A 1 -24.77 -8.55 8.08
N ASP A 2 -23.48 -8.86 8.15
CA ASP A 2 -22.49 -8.56 7.12
C ASP A 2 -22.82 -9.17 5.74
N ILE A 3 -23.16 -10.46 5.66
CA ILE A 3 -23.49 -11.13 4.38
C ILE A 3 -24.78 -10.58 3.76
N GLN A 4 -25.81 -10.33 4.58
CA GLN A 4 -27.08 -9.77 4.09
C GLN A 4 -26.91 -8.39 3.46
N TYR A 5 -26.02 -7.56 4.02
CA TYR A 5 -25.66 -6.28 3.41
C TYR A 5 -24.98 -6.46 2.04
N LEU A 6 -24.11 -7.46 1.88
CA LEU A 6 -23.47 -7.74 0.59
C LEU A 6 -24.46 -8.28 -0.43
N LEU A 7 -25.41 -9.12 -0.02
CA LEU A 7 -26.49 -9.59 -0.89
C LEU A 7 -27.40 -8.43 -1.34
N PHE A 8 -27.73 -7.50 -0.45
CA PHE A 8 -28.45 -6.28 -0.82
C PHE A 8 -27.69 -5.45 -1.88
N LEU A 9 -26.37 -5.27 -1.72
CA LEU A 9 -25.56 -4.56 -2.71
C LEU A 9 -25.48 -5.32 -4.04
N GLN A 10 -25.42 -6.65 -4.00
CA GLN A 10 -25.47 -7.51 -5.18
C GLN A 10 -26.81 -7.40 -5.90
N ASP A 11 -27.94 -7.42 -5.19
CA ASP A 11 -29.26 -7.25 -5.77
C ASP A 11 -29.43 -5.85 -6.39
N PHE A 12 -28.93 -4.81 -5.71
CA PHE A 12 -28.88 -3.46 -6.27
C PHE A 12 -28.05 -3.41 -7.56
N ARG A 13 -26.83 -3.98 -7.54
CA ARG A 13 -25.93 -4.08 -8.69
C ARG A 13 -26.61 -4.79 -9.86
N ASN A 14 -27.28 -5.90 -9.61
CA ASN A 14 -28.03 -6.66 -10.63
C ASN A 14 -29.22 -5.84 -11.17
N GLY A 15 -29.94 -5.14 -10.28
CA GLY A 15 -31.10 -4.31 -10.66
C GLY A 15 -30.76 -3.13 -11.57
N ILE A 16 -29.52 -2.64 -11.52
CA ILE A 16 -28.99 -1.62 -12.44
C ILE A 16 -28.17 -2.21 -13.60
N ASN A 17 -28.24 -3.52 -13.83
CA ASN A 17 -27.48 -4.25 -14.86
C ASN A 17 -25.98 -3.95 -14.82
N ASP A 18 -25.38 -3.99 -13.62
CA ASP A 18 -23.93 -3.79 -13.41
C ASP A 18 -23.40 -2.41 -13.87
N ALA A 19 -24.26 -1.41 -14.08
CA ALA A 19 -23.85 -0.11 -14.65
C ALA A 19 -22.74 0.60 -13.87
N LEU A 20 -22.66 0.42 -12.54
CA LEU A 20 -21.62 1.02 -11.70
C LEU A 20 -20.39 0.11 -11.49
N THR A 21 -20.45 -1.15 -11.92
CA THR A 21 -19.38 -2.14 -11.69
C THR A 21 -18.04 -1.69 -12.30
N PRO A 22 -17.96 -1.23 -13.57
CA PRO A 22 -16.68 -0.78 -14.16
C PRO A 22 -16.05 0.39 -13.39
N PHE A 23 -16.87 1.30 -12.86
CA PHE A 23 -16.39 2.43 -12.07
C PHE A 23 -15.83 1.98 -10.71
N MET A 24 -16.50 1.03 -10.04
CA MET A 24 -16.05 0.48 -8.75
C MET A 24 -14.78 -0.36 -8.88
N GLU A 25 -14.63 -1.09 -9.99
CA GLU A 25 -13.38 -1.78 -10.34
C GLU A 25 -12.26 -0.78 -10.60
N TRP A 26 -12.53 0.25 -11.41
CA TRP A 26 -11.55 1.29 -11.71
C TRP A 26 -11.06 2.00 -10.44
N ILE A 27 -11.96 2.40 -9.53
CA ILE A 27 -11.58 2.99 -8.23
C ILE A 27 -10.67 2.04 -7.45
N SER A 28 -11.03 0.77 -7.40
CA SER A 28 -10.28 -0.23 -6.64
C SER A 28 -8.89 -0.43 -7.21
N HIS A 29 -8.80 -0.67 -8.51
CA HIS A 29 -7.55 -0.85 -9.24
C HIS A 29 -6.67 0.40 -9.14
N PHE A 30 -7.26 1.59 -9.28
CA PHE A 30 -6.56 2.87 -9.17
C PHE A 30 -5.87 3.02 -7.80
N ALA A 31 -6.57 2.65 -6.72
CA ALA A 31 -6.04 2.76 -5.36
C ALA A 31 -4.79 1.88 -5.13
N VAL A 32 -4.63 0.76 -5.83
CA VAL A 32 -3.51 -0.17 -5.62
C VAL A 32 -2.42 -0.11 -6.69
N VAL A 33 -2.73 0.37 -7.90
CA VAL A 33 -1.76 0.46 -9.01
C VAL A 33 -1.20 1.87 -9.16
N TYR A 34 -2.06 2.87 -9.35
CA TYR A 34 -1.62 4.22 -9.72
C TYR A 34 -1.34 5.10 -8.50
N LEU A 35 -2.10 4.92 -7.42
CA LEU A 35 -2.00 5.77 -6.24
C LEU A 35 -0.64 5.66 -5.52
N LEU A 36 0.10 4.55 -5.72
CA LEU A 36 1.46 4.37 -5.22
C LEU A 36 2.48 5.37 -5.80
N ALA A 37 2.21 5.95 -6.97
CA ALA A 37 3.06 6.98 -7.56
C ALA A 37 2.94 8.32 -6.82
N LEU A 38 1.79 8.61 -6.21
CA LEU A 38 1.53 9.88 -5.53
C LEU A 38 2.55 10.22 -4.43
N PRO A 39 2.82 9.35 -3.44
CA PRO A 39 3.85 9.64 -2.44
C PRO A 39 5.25 9.83 -3.05
N ALA A 40 5.59 9.10 -4.13
CA ALA A 40 6.86 9.27 -4.83
C ALA A 40 6.96 10.63 -5.53
N ILE A 41 5.89 11.07 -6.21
CA ILE A 41 5.80 12.41 -6.83
C ILE A 41 5.97 13.50 -5.77
N VAL A 42 5.27 13.38 -4.64
CA VAL A 42 5.39 14.36 -3.54
C VAL A 42 6.81 14.35 -3.01
N TYR A 43 7.40 13.17 -2.78
CA TYR A 43 8.75 13.00 -2.24
C TYR A 43 9.84 13.58 -3.15
N TRP A 44 9.77 13.32 -4.46
CA TRP A 44 10.80 13.73 -5.42
C TRP A 44 10.68 15.19 -5.84
N CYS A 45 9.45 15.71 -6.02
CA CYS A 45 9.22 16.98 -6.71
C CYS A 45 8.71 18.10 -5.80
N ILE A 46 7.82 17.77 -4.85
CA ILE A 46 7.03 18.77 -4.13
C ILE A 46 7.64 19.07 -2.75
N ASP A 47 7.71 18.07 -1.89
CA ASP A 47 8.15 18.19 -0.50
C ASP A 47 8.64 16.83 0.01
N LYS A 48 9.96 16.75 0.24
CA LYS A 48 10.62 15.53 0.69
C LYS A 48 10.00 14.97 1.98
N LYS A 49 9.75 15.84 2.97
CA LYS A 49 9.27 15.41 4.29
C LYS A 49 7.85 14.88 4.20
N LYS A 50 6.96 15.59 3.50
CA LYS A 50 5.56 15.17 3.31
C LYS A 50 5.46 13.89 2.50
N GLY A 51 6.27 13.77 1.45
CA GLY A 51 6.33 12.55 0.64
C GLY A 51 6.79 11.34 1.44
N LEU A 52 7.85 11.49 2.24
CA LEU A 52 8.32 10.45 3.17
C LEU A 52 7.27 10.09 4.22
N TYR A 53 6.57 11.08 4.79
CA TYR A 53 5.49 10.83 5.75
C TYR A 53 4.37 9.98 5.15
N ILE A 54 3.89 10.33 3.96
CA ILE A 54 2.83 9.58 3.27
C ILE A 54 3.32 8.16 2.93
N TYR A 55 4.53 8.04 2.41
CA TYR A 55 5.10 6.75 2.01
C TYR A 55 5.39 5.83 3.21
N ALA A 56 5.98 6.36 4.28
CA ALA A 56 6.21 5.61 5.52
C ALA A 56 4.90 5.14 6.14
N SER A 57 3.87 6.00 6.15
CA SER A 57 2.54 5.66 6.66
C SER A 57 1.90 4.53 5.85
N LEU A 58 2.00 4.60 4.52
CA LEU A 58 1.51 3.54 3.63
C LEU A 58 2.20 2.20 3.92
N LEU A 59 3.54 2.17 3.96
CA LEU A 59 4.26 0.91 4.11
C LEU A 59 4.09 0.31 5.51
N SER A 60 4.02 1.16 6.54
CA SER A 60 3.72 0.72 7.91
C SER A 60 2.31 0.14 8.02
N ALA A 61 1.32 0.80 7.42
CA ALA A 61 -0.07 0.30 7.44
C ALA A 61 -0.19 -1.03 6.68
N ARG A 62 0.47 -1.19 5.53
CA ARG A 62 0.48 -2.47 4.81
C ARG A 62 1.15 -3.59 5.60
N MET A 63 2.24 -3.30 6.30
CA MET A 63 2.92 -4.27 7.17
C MET A 63 2.03 -4.69 8.35
N ILE A 64 1.38 -3.75 9.03
CA ILE A 64 0.44 -4.03 10.11
C ILE A 64 -0.75 -4.85 9.59
N ASN A 65 -1.31 -4.46 8.45
CA ASN A 65 -2.43 -5.17 7.82
C ASN A 65 -2.08 -6.63 7.51
N ALA A 66 -0.88 -6.86 6.96
CA ALA A 66 -0.39 -8.21 6.71
C ALA A 66 -0.34 -9.07 7.98
N VAL A 67 0.17 -8.51 9.09
CA VAL A 67 0.23 -9.22 10.38
C VAL A 67 -1.16 -9.48 10.94
N ILE A 68 -2.06 -8.50 10.95
CA ILE A 68 -3.44 -8.68 11.43
C ILE A 68 -4.15 -9.73 10.58
N LYS A 69 -4.01 -9.65 9.26
CA LYS A 69 -4.65 -10.56 8.30
C LYS A 69 -4.22 -11.99 8.46
N LEU A 70 -2.92 -12.23 8.63
CA LEU A 70 -2.37 -13.57 8.84
C LEU A 70 -2.56 -14.09 10.28
N THR A 71 -2.91 -13.20 11.21
CA THR A 71 -3.33 -13.57 12.56
C THR A 71 -4.79 -14.02 12.57
N ALA A 72 -5.68 -13.21 11.99
CA ALA A 72 -7.12 -13.42 12.04
C ALA A 72 -7.62 -14.52 11.09
N CYS A 73 -6.95 -14.74 9.96
CA CYS A 73 -7.28 -15.78 8.98
C CYS A 73 -8.75 -15.78 8.51
N CYS A 74 -9.43 -14.63 8.53
CA CYS A 74 -10.85 -14.56 8.19
C CYS A 74 -11.07 -14.83 6.70
N TYR A 75 -11.92 -15.82 6.39
CA TYR A 75 -12.29 -16.15 5.01
C TYR A 75 -13.09 -15.04 4.33
N ARG A 76 -12.94 -14.99 3.00
CA ARG A 76 -13.62 -14.03 2.13
C ARG A 76 -15.13 -14.27 2.10
N PRO A 77 -15.96 -13.26 1.79
CA PRO A 77 -17.42 -13.40 1.80
C PRO A 77 -17.93 -14.58 0.97
N TRP A 78 -17.44 -14.75 -0.26
CA TRP A 78 -17.86 -15.83 -1.16
C TRP A 78 -17.40 -17.23 -0.73
N ILE A 79 -16.39 -17.32 0.14
CA ILE A 79 -15.98 -18.59 0.78
C ILE A 79 -16.92 -18.91 1.95
N ARG A 80 -17.37 -17.88 2.68
CA ARG A 80 -18.25 -18.02 3.86
C ARG A 80 -19.70 -18.30 3.48
N ASP A 81 -20.16 -17.80 2.33
CA ASP A 81 -21.52 -17.98 1.81
C ASP A 81 -21.50 -17.97 0.28
N SER A 82 -21.89 -19.08 -0.34
CA SER A 82 -21.85 -19.27 -1.80
C SER A 82 -22.84 -18.39 -2.57
N ARG A 83 -23.78 -17.73 -1.90
CA ARG A 83 -24.72 -16.78 -2.53
C ARG A 83 -24.06 -15.45 -2.89
N VAL A 84 -22.92 -15.14 -2.26
CA VAL A 84 -22.16 -13.93 -2.56
C VAL A 84 -21.32 -14.18 -3.82
N ILE A 85 -21.64 -13.46 -4.89
CA ILE A 85 -20.98 -13.55 -6.18
C ILE A 85 -20.17 -12.25 -6.37
N PRO A 86 -18.83 -12.30 -6.28
CA PRO A 86 -17.99 -11.15 -6.58
C PRO A 86 -18.23 -10.63 -8.00
N ALA A 87 -18.21 -9.32 -8.18
CA ALA A 87 -18.36 -8.71 -9.51
C ALA A 87 -17.02 -8.59 -10.24
N GLY A 88 -17.09 -8.78 -11.56
CA GLY A 88 -15.98 -8.58 -12.50
C GLY A 88 -14.68 -9.27 -12.09
N ASP A 89 -13.56 -8.57 -12.20
CA ASP A 89 -12.22 -9.10 -11.91
C ASP A 89 -11.85 -9.04 -10.42
N ALA A 90 -12.74 -8.51 -9.58
CA ALA A 90 -12.45 -8.28 -8.16
C ALA A 90 -12.06 -9.56 -7.40
N MET A 91 -12.58 -10.72 -7.81
CA MET A 91 -12.22 -12.01 -7.21
C MET A 91 -10.77 -12.41 -7.51
N THR A 92 -10.29 -12.18 -8.74
CA THR A 92 -8.93 -12.57 -9.15
C THR A 92 -7.87 -11.68 -8.49
N GLU A 93 -8.22 -10.41 -8.26
CA GLU A 93 -7.38 -9.44 -7.54
C GLU A 93 -7.40 -9.64 -6.01
N ALA A 94 -8.45 -10.28 -5.47
CA ALA A 94 -8.64 -10.45 -4.04
C ALA A 94 -7.84 -11.64 -3.47
N THR A 95 -6.52 -11.52 -3.49
CA THR A 95 -5.59 -12.48 -2.89
C THR A 95 -5.62 -12.44 -1.36
N GLY A 96 -5.30 -13.56 -0.70
CA GLY A 96 -5.22 -13.62 0.76
C GLY A 96 -6.58 -13.62 1.49
N TYR A 97 -6.51 -13.61 2.82
CA TYR A 97 -7.68 -13.51 3.72
C TYR A 97 -8.43 -12.17 3.58
N SER A 98 -9.66 -12.11 4.11
CA SER A 98 -10.54 -10.94 3.99
C SER A 98 -10.14 -9.80 4.93
N PHE A 99 -10.02 -10.10 6.21
CA PHE A 99 -9.92 -9.09 7.25
C PHE A 99 -8.47 -8.68 7.52
N PRO A 100 -8.15 -7.38 7.68
CA PRO A 100 -8.87 -6.21 7.20
C PRO A 100 -8.64 -5.97 5.68
N SER A 101 -9.38 -5.05 5.06
CA SER A 101 -9.26 -4.78 3.62
C SER A 101 -7.94 -4.09 3.22
N GLY A 102 -7.14 -4.75 2.38
CA GLY A 102 -5.85 -4.21 1.92
C GLY A 102 -5.96 -3.02 0.95
N HIS A 103 -7.07 -2.93 0.19
CA HIS A 103 -7.31 -1.78 -0.70
C HIS A 103 -7.63 -0.52 0.13
N THR A 104 -8.50 -0.67 1.13
CA THR A 104 -8.83 0.41 2.07
C THR A 104 -7.62 0.85 2.89
N VAL A 105 -6.78 -0.10 3.37
CA VAL A 105 -5.51 0.22 4.03
C VAL A 105 -4.49 0.87 3.10
N THR A 106 -4.55 0.64 1.79
CA THR A 106 -3.66 1.35 0.83
C THR A 106 -4.15 2.78 0.59
N ALA A 107 -5.45 2.97 0.40
CA ALA A 107 -6.04 4.27 0.13
C ALA A 107 -5.96 5.22 1.34
N THR A 108 -6.18 4.70 2.55
CA THR A 108 -6.29 5.53 3.78
C THR A 108 -5.01 6.33 4.08
N PRO A 109 -3.80 5.73 4.15
CA PRO A 109 -2.56 6.46 4.38
C PRO A 109 -2.20 7.41 3.24
N ILE A 110 -2.56 7.09 1.99
CA ILE A 110 -2.21 7.95 0.86
C ILE A 110 -3.10 9.18 0.83
N TYR A 111 -4.43 9.01 0.77
CA TYR A 111 -5.37 10.14 0.75
C TYR A 111 -5.39 10.87 2.09
N GLY A 112 -5.43 10.15 3.21
CA GLY A 112 -5.38 10.73 4.55
C GLY A 112 -4.05 11.44 4.82
N GLY A 113 -2.93 10.88 4.34
CA GLY A 113 -1.62 11.54 4.41
C GLY A 113 -1.58 12.86 3.64
N VAL A 114 -2.16 12.91 2.44
CA VAL A 114 -2.33 14.16 1.68
C VAL A 114 -3.23 15.15 2.42
N ALA A 115 -4.35 14.68 2.98
CA ALA A 115 -5.25 15.51 3.77
C ALA A 115 -4.55 16.12 4.98
N VAL A 116 -3.73 15.36 5.71
CA VAL A 116 -2.94 15.87 6.84
C VAL A 116 -1.86 16.84 6.36
N ALA A 117 -1.13 16.50 5.29
CA ALA A 117 0.03 17.25 4.82
C ALA A 117 -0.32 18.59 4.12
N PHE A 118 -1.52 18.69 3.52
CA PHE A 118 -1.93 19.85 2.72
C PHE A 118 -3.30 20.42 3.10
N GLY A 119 -4.13 19.68 3.85
CA GLY A 119 -5.53 20.03 4.13
C GLY A 119 -5.74 21.24 5.04
N LYS A 120 -4.79 21.58 5.93
CA LYS A 120 -4.87 22.80 6.75
C LYS A 120 -5.01 24.06 5.90
N LYS A 121 -4.33 24.12 4.75
CA LYS A 121 -4.39 25.24 3.80
C LYS A 121 -5.51 25.07 2.75
N LYS A 122 -5.94 23.83 2.50
CA LYS A 122 -6.92 23.48 1.45
C LYS A 122 -7.98 22.52 2.01
N LYS A 123 -8.94 23.04 2.77
CA LYS A 123 -9.99 22.22 3.40
C LYS A 123 -10.79 21.38 2.39
N TRP A 124 -11.02 21.92 1.19
CA TRP A 124 -11.69 21.20 0.10
C TRP A 124 -10.91 19.94 -0.33
N LEU A 125 -9.57 19.99 -0.33
CA LEU A 125 -8.72 18.85 -0.68
C LEU A 125 -8.83 17.77 0.38
N ALA A 126 -8.89 18.15 1.67
CA ALA A 126 -9.10 17.19 2.75
C ALA A 126 -10.46 16.48 2.62
N ALA A 127 -11.52 17.22 2.28
CA ALA A 127 -12.84 16.64 2.04
C ALA A 127 -12.84 15.64 0.87
N ILE A 128 -12.19 15.99 -0.25
CA ILE A 128 -12.04 15.06 -1.39
C ILE A 128 -11.25 13.81 -0.98
N CYS A 129 -10.14 13.96 -0.25
CA CYS A 129 -9.36 12.82 0.21
C CYS A 129 -10.17 11.88 1.12
N ILE A 130 -10.96 12.42 2.05
CA ILE A 130 -11.85 11.62 2.90
C ILE A 130 -12.89 10.88 2.05
N LEU A 131 -13.52 11.59 1.11
CA LEU A 131 -14.48 10.98 0.19
C LEU A 131 -13.85 9.83 -0.62
N LEU A 132 -12.62 10.00 -1.12
CA LEU A 132 -11.92 8.96 -1.86
C LEU A 132 -11.60 7.73 -1.01
N VAL A 133 -11.25 7.90 0.28
CA VAL A 133 -11.12 6.76 1.22
C VAL A 133 -12.43 6.00 1.35
N LEU A 134 -13.54 6.72 1.57
CA LEU A 134 -14.86 6.12 1.72
C LEU A 134 -15.31 5.39 0.45
N ILE A 135 -15.10 6.00 -0.72
CA ILE A 135 -15.45 5.42 -2.02
C ILE A 135 -14.59 4.16 -2.31
N THR A 136 -13.29 4.17 -2.01
CA THR A 136 -12.46 2.96 -2.14
C THR A 136 -12.87 1.87 -1.16
N GLY A 137 -13.28 2.20 0.06
CA GLY A 137 -13.84 1.22 0.99
C GLY A 137 -15.15 0.62 0.48
N PHE A 138 -16.08 1.49 0.09
CA PHE A 138 -17.38 1.10 -0.44
C PHE A 138 -17.27 0.23 -1.70
N SER A 139 -16.35 0.54 -2.61
CA SER A 139 -16.15 -0.27 -3.82
C SER A 139 -15.85 -1.73 -3.49
N ARG A 140 -15.13 -2.01 -2.38
CA ARG A 140 -14.83 -3.39 -1.96
C ARG A 140 -16.04 -4.14 -1.42
N ASN A 141 -16.98 -3.43 -0.79
CA ASN A 141 -18.26 -4.01 -0.39
C ASN A 141 -19.17 -4.22 -1.60
N TYR A 142 -19.28 -3.23 -2.48
CA TYR A 142 -20.07 -3.30 -3.72
C TYR A 142 -19.64 -4.46 -4.63
N LEU A 143 -18.32 -4.69 -4.73
CA LEU A 143 -17.76 -5.79 -5.51
C LEU A 143 -17.89 -7.16 -4.81
N GLY A 144 -18.40 -7.23 -3.58
CA GLY A 144 -18.67 -8.48 -2.86
C GLY A 144 -17.43 -9.18 -2.28
N VAL A 145 -16.28 -8.50 -2.20
CA VAL A 145 -14.99 -9.12 -1.85
C VAL A 145 -14.51 -8.87 -0.43
N HIS A 146 -15.19 -7.96 0.28
CA HIS A 146 -14.96 -7.62 1.67
C HIS A 146 -16.28 -7.32 2.37
N THR A 147 -16.35 -7.62 3.66
CA THR A 147 -17.46 -7.23 4.52
C THR A 147 -17.35 -5.77 4.97
N PRO A 148 -18.42 -5.14 5.48
CA PRO A 148 -18.35 -3.80 6.08
C PRO A 148 -17.34 -3.72 7.21
N GLN A 149 -17.23 -4.78 8.02
CA GLN A 149 -16.27 -4.85 9.12
C GLN A 149 -14.82 -4.81 8.61
N ASP A 150 -14.51 -5.51 7.51
CA ASP A 150 -13.18 -5.50 6.91
C ASP A 150 -12.76 -4.08 6.50
N VAL A 151 -13.71 -3.29 6.00
CA VAL A 151 -13.51 -1.91 5.51
C VAL A 151 -13.40 -0.92 6.67
N VAL A 152 -14.29 -1.02 7.66
CA VAL A 152 -14.27 -0.15 8.85
C VAL A 152 -12.97 -0.33 9.61
N VAL A 153 -12.58 -1.57 9.91
CA VAL A 153 -11.32 -1.83 10.64
C VAL A 153 -10.10 -1.40 9.83
N ALA A 154 -10.08 -1.63 8.51
CA ALA A 154 -8.99 -1.14 7.66
C ALA A 154 -8.86 0.39 7.66
N THR A 155 -9.99 1.10 7.69
CA THR A 155 -10.00 2.56 7.75
C THR A 155 -9.47 3.04 9.10
N LEU A 156 -9.94 2.44 10.20
CA LEU A 156 -9.46 2.74 11.55
C LEU A 156 -7.96 2.45 11.71
N GLU A 157 -7.51 1.30 11.21
CA GLU A 157 -6.10 0.92 11.15
C GLU A 157 -5.26 1.98 10.45
N GLY A 158 -5.66 2.39 9.23
CA GLY A 158 -4.95 3.43 8.48
C GLY A 158 -4.92 4.79 9.18
N VAL A 159 -6.01 5.19 9.84
CA VAL A 159 -6.08 6.44 10.62
C VAL A 159 -5.15 6.40 11.84
N LEU A 160 -5.11 5.29 12.56
CA LEU A 160 -4.22 5.11 13.71
C LEU A 160 -2.75 5.13 13.29
N VAL A 161 -2.42 4.48 12.17
CA VAL A 161 -1.06 4.53 11.61
C VAL A 161 -0.68 5.94 11.19
N LEU A 162 -1.56 6.67 10.51
CA LEU A 162 -1.31 8.08 10.16
C LEU A 162 -1.07 8.94 11.39
N TRP A 163 -1.89 8.79 12.43
CA TRP A 163 -1.71 9.52 13.68
C TRP A 163 -0.37 9.19 14.35
N GLY A 164 -0.02 7.90 14.45
CA GLY A 164 1.25 7.44 15.02
C GLY A 164 2.45 7.96 14.22
N MET A 165 2.38 7.90 12.89
CA MET A 165 3.43 8.43 12.01
C MET A 165 3.53 9.94 12.09
N TYR A 166 2.42 10.66 12.26
CA TYR A 166 2.45 12.11 12.43
C TYR A 166 3.21 12.49 13.71
N LYS A 167 2.92 11.79 14.81
CA LYS A 167 3.65 11.96 16.07
C LYS A 167 5.12 11.60 15.95
N LEU A 168 5.44 10.48 15.29
CA LEU A 168 6.81 10.05 15.07
C LEU A 168 7.59 11.07 14.23
N PHE A 169 7.05 11.52 13.10
CA PHE A 169 7.72 12.50 12.25
C PHE A 169 7.93 13.82 12.97
N HIS A 170 6.97 14.30 13.75
CA HIS A 170 7.13 15.50 14.55
C HIS A 170 8.23 15.35 15.61
N TYR A 171 8.25 14.22 16.32
CA TYR A 171 9.31 13.90 17.28
C TYR A 171 10.70 13.83 16.61
N LEU A 172 10.79 13.25 15.41
CA LEU A 172 12.05 13.16 14.66
C LEU A 172 12.50 14.49 14.05
N GLU A 173 11.62 15.47 13.91
CA GLU A 173 12.02 16.85 13.58
C GLU A 173 12.73 17.52 14.75
N GLU A 174 12.30 17.24 15.98
CA GLU A 174 12.93 17.74 17.22
C GLU A 174 14.18 16.93 17.61
N HIS A 175 14.19 15.63 17.28
CA HIS A 175 15.26 14.68 17.65
C HIS A 175 15.79 13.87 16.43
N PRO A 176 16.42 14.53 15.45
CA PRO A 176 16.86 13.90 14.20
C PRO A 176 17.94 12.81 14.38
N GLU A 177 18.67 12.83 15.49
CA GLU A 177 19.65 11.81 15.87
C GLU A 177 18.99 10.46 16.18
N LYS A 178 17.72 10.46 16.59
CA LYS A 178 16.97 9.23 16.94
C LYS A 178 16.44 8.47 15.73
N GLU A 179 16.35 9.09 14.56
CA GLU A 179 15.74 8.44 13.38
C GLU A 179 16.47 7.13 13.01
N ASN A 180 17.79 7.03 13.15
CA ASN A 180 18.52 5.78 12.87
C ASN A 180 18.10 4.64 13.82
N LEU A 181 17.80 4.95 15.08
CA LEU A 181 17.29 3.99 16.05
C LEU A 181 15.89 3.48 15.65
N PHE A 182 15.00 4.38 15.21
CA PHE A 182 13.67 3.99 14.74
C PHE A 182 13.72 3.16 13.45
N LEU A 183 14.64 3.46 12.53
CA LEU A 183 14.86 2.65 11.33
C LEU A 183 15.38 1.26 11.68
N LEU A 184 16.32 1.15 12.62
CA LEU A 184 16.79 -0.14 13.13
C LEU A 184 15.66 -0.92 13.80
N ALA A 185 14.87 -0.27 14.66
CA ALA A 185 13.70 -0.90 15.29
C ALA A 185 12.71 -1.40 14.23
N GLY A 186 12.48 -0.64 13.15
CA GLY A 186 11.65 -1.07 12.02
C GLY A 186 12.18 -2.32 11.31
N VAL A 187 13.50 -2.44 11.12
CA VAL A 187 14.12 -3.66 10.58
C VAL A 187 13.96 -4.84 11.53
N VAL A 188 14.15 -4.64 12.85
CA VAL A 188 13.95 -5.69 13.85
C VAL A 188 12.48 -6.16 13.86
N ILE A 189 11.53 -5.23 13.86
CA ILE A 189 10.09 -5.54 13.78
C ILE A 189 9.77 -6.31 12.51
N THR A 190 10.38 -5.96 11.37
CA THR A 190 10.24 -6.70 10.11
C THR A 190 10.67 -8.16 10.28
N ILE A 191 11.84 -8.39 10.87
CA ILE A 191 12.37 -9.75 11.09
C ILE A 191 11.44 -10.54 12.01
N VAL A 192 11.03 -9.95 13.13
CA VAL A 192 10.10 -10.57 14.08
C VAL A 192 8.77 -10.92 13.42
N ALA A 193 8.20 -10.01 12.63
CA ALA A 193 6.96 -10.25 11.91
C ALA A 193 7.09 -11.37 10.86
N LEU A 194 8.21 -11.41 10.12
CA LEU A 194 8.49 -12.48 9.16
C LEU A 194 8.64 -13.84 9.84
N VAL A 195 9.34 -13.91 10.97
CA VAL A 195 9.45 -15.12 11.78
C VAL A 195 8.06 -15.55 12.25
N TYR A 196 7.29 -14.63 12.85
CA TYR A 196 5.95 -14.90 13.35
C TYR A 196 5.04 -15.50 12.27
N ILE A 197 4.93 -14.87 11.10
CA ILE A 197 4.05 -15.41 10.04
C ILE A 197 4.57 -16.73 9.49
N THR A 198 5.86 -17.02 9.58
CA THR A 198 6.43 -18.28 9.09
C THR A 198 6.19 -19.42 10.07
N VAL A 199 6.27 -19.18 11.38
CA VAL A 199 6.14 -20.22 12.42
C VAL A 199 4.71 -20.41 12.89
N LYS A 200 3.84 -19.41 12.71
CA LYS A 200 2.43 -19.51 13.11
C LYS A 200 1.75 -20.67 12.38
N SER A 201 1.02 -21.48 13.13
CA SER A 201 0.13 -22.48 12.55
C SER A 201 -1.10 -21.81 11.92
N TYR A 202 -1.46 -22.26 10.72
CA TYR A 202 -2.61 -21.76 9.97
C TYR A 202 -3.73 -22.81 9.92
N PRO A 203 -5.01 -22.38 9.89
CA PRO A 203 -6.14 -23.29 9.73
C PRO A 203 -6.03 -24.11 8.45
N MET A 204 -6.30 -25.41 8.56
CA MET A 204 -6.34 -26.37 7.46
C MET A 204 -7.76 -26.93 7.36
N ASP A 205 -8.69 -26.09 6.91
CA ASP A 205 -10.12 -26.43 6.84
C ASP A 205 -10.43 -27.14 5.52
N TYR A 206 -11.18 -28.24 5.59
CA TYR A 206 -11.52 -29.07 4.42
C TYR A 206 -13.03 -29.08 4.18
N VAL A 207 -13.43 -29.00 2.91
CA VAL A 207 -14.82 -29.12 2.46
C VAL A 207 -14.87 -30.18 1.38
N ASN A 208 -15.69 -31.22 1.56
CA ASN A 208 -15.79 -32.37 0.64
C ASN A 208 -14.44 -33.06 0.33
N GLY A 209 -13.52 -33.08 1.30
CA GLY A 209 -12.20 -33.69 1.14
C GLY A 209 -11.16 -32.79 0.44
N GLU A 210 -11.56 -31.61 -0.03
CA GLU A 210 -10.65 -30.62 -0.62
C GLU A 210 -10.29 -29.53 0.39
N LEU A 211 -9.04 -29.08 0.34
CA LEU A 211 -8.56 -27.99 1.20
C LEU A 211 -9.24 -26.69 0.76
N LEU A 212 -9.96 -26.05 1.69
CA LEU A 212 -10.76 -24.85 1.40
C LEU A 212 -9.90 -23.71 0.86
N VAL A 213 -8.76 -23.47 1.50
CA VAL A 213 -7.75 -22.51 1.06
C VAL A 213 -6.35 -22.99 1.39
N ASP A 214 -5.39 -22.74 0.50
CA ASP A 214 -3.97 -23.05 0.73
C ASP A 214 -3.30 -21.91 1.54
N PRO A 215 -2.87 -22.16 2.80
CA PRO A 215 -2.23 -21.12 3.61
C PRO A 215 -0.97 -20.55 2.98
N LYS A 216 -0.18 -21.35 2.24
CA LYS A 216 1.04 -20.86 1.59
C LYS A 216 0.72 -19.80 0.54
N LYS A 217 -0.40 -19.94 -0.18
CA LYS A 217 -0.90 -18.91 -1.10
C LYS A 217 -1.41 -17.69 -0.33
N MET A 218 -2.09 -17.88 0.79
CA MET A 218 -2.62 -16.78 1.61
C MET A 218 -1.52 -15.92 2.25
N MET A 219 -0.34 -16.49 2.50
CA MET A 219 0.81 -15.80 3.10
C MET A 219 1.62 -14.93 2.13
N GLN A 220 1.47 -15.11 0.81
CA GLN A 220 2.37 -14.48 -0.18
C GLN A 220 2.41 -12.96 -0.07
N ASP A 221 1.25 -12.32 0.08
CA ASP A 221 1.19 -10.87 0.22
C ASP A 221 1.72 -10.38 1.56
N GLY A 222 1.64 -11.21 2.60
CA GLY A 222 2.24 -10.88 3.89
C GLY A 222 3.75 -10.82 3.84
N TYR A 223 4.41 -11.81 3.22
CA TYR A 223 5.85 -11.76 2.98
C TYR A 223 6.26 -10.51 2.20
N LYS A 224 5.52 -10.21 1.12
CA LYS A 224 5.75 -9.03 0.29
C LYS A 224 5.63 -7.75 1.11
N ASP A 225 4.50 -7.53 1.78
CA ASP A 225 4.21 -6.26 2.46
C ASP A 225 5.11 -6.03 3.68
N ILE A 226 5.40 -7.07 4.48
CA ILE A 226 6.34 -6.98 5.60
C ILE A 226 7.76 -6.67 5.10
N SER A 227 8.27 -7.42 4.12
CA SER A 227 9.63 -7.21 3.58
C SER A 227 9.79 -5.84 2.94
N THR A 228 8.72 -5.31 2.33
CA THR A 228 8.69 -3.99 1.71
C THR A 228 8.88 -2.88 2.76
N PHE A 229 8.31 -3.01 3.95
CA PHE A 229 8.54 -2.08 5.06
C PHE A 229 10.00 -2.14 5.55
N GLY A 230 10.56 -3.34 5.74
CA GLY A 230 11.98 -3.49 6.09
C GLY A 230 12.93 -2.88 5.05
N ALA A 231 12.64 -3.09 3.76
CA ALA A 231 13.38 -2.47 2.67
C ALA A 231 13.29 -0.94 2.70
N PHE A 232 12.14 -0.38 3.05
CA PHE A 232 12.00 1.06 3.26
C PHE A 232 12.90 1.56 4.39
N CYS A 233 12.95 0.89 5.54
CA CYS A 233 13.80 1.29 6.64
C CYS A 233 15.30 1.33 6.23
N ILE A 234 15.75 0.31 5.51
CA ILE A 234 17.12 0.22 4.99
C ILE A 234 17.38 1.31 3.94
N ALA A 235 16.49 1.45 2.96
CA ALA A 235 16.64 2.44 1.90
C ALA A 235 16.60 3.88 2.45
N ARG A 236 15.76 4.14 3.46
CA ARG A 236 15.69 5.43 4.16
C ARG A 236 16.97 5.72 4.92
N TYR A 237 17.58 4.72 5.57
CA TYR A 237 18.88 4.86 6.23
C TYR A 237 19.98 5.21 5.21
N ILE A 238 20.02 4.50 4.07
CA ILE A 238 20.97 4.79 2.99
C ILE A 238 20.76 6.21 2.46
N GLU A 239 19.51 6.58 2.20
CA GLU A 239 19.16 7.90 1.72
C GLU A 239 19.58 8.99 2.69
N LYS A 240 19.31 8.82 3.99
CA LYS A 240 19.65 9.81 5.01
C LYS A 240 21.15 10.05 5.09
N ASN A 241 21.93 8.98 5.16
CA ASN A 241 23.33 9.08 5.60
C ASN A 241 24.28 9.31 4.42
N TYR A 242 23.97 8.73 3.25
CA TYR A 242 24.85 8.74 2.08
C TYR A 242 24.32 9.59 0.93
N ILE A 243 23.03 9.49 0.61
CA ILE A 243 22.46 10.19 -0.55
C ILE A 243 22.16 11.66 -0.21
N ARG A 244 21.45 11.93 0.88
CA ARG A 244 21.04 13.27 1.34
C ARG A 244 20.31 14.07 0.25
N PHE A 245 19.35 13.43 -0.41
CA PHE A 245 18.53 14.00 -1.47
C PHE A 245 17.68 15.17 -0.96
N ARG A 246 17.36 16.12 -1.85
CA ARG A 246 16.41 17.20 -1.65
C ARG A 246 15.44 17.22 -2.84
N ALA A 247 14.17 17.54 -2.58
CA ALA A 247 13.16 17.61 -3.63
C ALA A 247 13.59 18.58 -4.74
N THR A 248 13.31 18.21 -5.98
CA THR A 248 13.76 18.91 -7.20
C THR A 248 13.02 20.23 -7.44
N GLY A 249 11.87 20.41 -6.80
CA GLY A 249 11.01 21.57 -6.93
C GLY A 249 10.07 21.47 -8.13
N VAL A 250 8.96 22.22 -8.08
CA VAL A 250 7.94 22.26 -9.12
C VAL A 250 8.34 23.23 -10.23
N ASN A 251 9.42 22.88 -10.93
CA ASN A 251 9.90 23.55 -12.15
C ASN A 251 9.91 22.57 -13.33
N ALA A 252 10.12 23.06 -14.56
CA ALA A 252 10.05 22.23 -15.77
C ALA A 252 10.97 20.99 -15.70
N LYS A 253 12.22 21.17 -15.26
CA LYS A 253 13.21 20.09 -15.10
C LYS A 253 12.78 19.08 -14.03
N GLY A 254 12.34 19.56 -12.87
CA GLY A 254 11.87 18.73 -11.75
C GLY A 254 10.62 17.92 -12.09
N ILE A 255 9.67 18.52 -12.80
CA ILE A 255 8.47 17.83 -13.31
C ILE A 255 8.87 16.77 -14.34
N ALA A 256 9.69 17.11 -15.34
CA ALA A 256 10.12 16.17 -16.37
C ALA A 256 10.82 14.94 -15.77
N LEU A 257 11.76 15.15 -14.84
CA LEU A 257 12.45 14.05 -14.16
C LEU A 257 11.51 13.24 -13.28
N THR A 258 10.52 13.87 -12.65
CA THR A 258 9.50 13.13 -11.88
C THR A 258 8.66 12.25 -12.78
N VAL A 259 8.25 12.74 -13.97
CA VAL A 259 7.53 11.95 -14.97
C VAL A 259 8.37 10.74 -15.40
N VAL A 260 9.65 10.95 -15.73
CA VAL A 260 10.57 9.85 -16.07
C VAL A 260 10.68 8.84 -14.92
N GLY A 261 10.89 9.30 -13.69
CA GLY A 261 10.96 8.44 -12.51
C GLY A 261 9.69 7.61 -12.30
N THR A 262 8.52 8.23 -12.45
CA THR A 262 7.23 7.51 -12.36
C THR A 262 7.02 6.53 -13.51
N GLY A 263 7.46 6.87 -14.73
CA GLY A 263 7.47 5.95 -15.87
C GLY A 263 8.32 4.72 -15.59
N LEU A 264 9.52 4.90 -15.04
CA LEU A 264 10.40 3.80 -14.62
C LEU A 264 9.78 2.97 -13.48
N MET A 265 9.09 3.59 -12.52
CA MET A 265 8.32 2.84 -11.50
C MET A 265 7.26 1.95 -12.13
N MET A 266 6.57 2.44 -13.16
CA MET A 266 5.56 1.67 -13.90
C MET A 266 6.22 0.52 -14.65
N VAL A 267 7.33 0.75 -15.34
CA VAL A 267 8.11 -0.31 -16.03
C VAL A 267 8.59 -1.37 -15.05
N ILE A 268 9.12 -0.98 -13.88
CA ILE A 268 9.49 -1.94 -12.83
C ILE A 268 8.26 -2.77 -12.43
N SER A 269 7.11 -2.12 -12.25
CA SER A 269 5.89 -2.79 -11.80
C SER A 269 5.25 -3.71 -12.84
N SER A 270 5.28 -3.34 -14.12
CA SER A 270 4.63 -4.08 -15.22
C SER A 270 5.55 -5.07 -15.95
N VAL A 271 6.88 -4.89 -15.89
CA VAL A 271 7.85 -5.74 -16.60
C VAL A 271 8.71 -6.52 -15.63
N LEU A 272 9.42 -5.83 -14.72
CA LEU A 272 10.39 -6.50 -13.86
C LEU A 272 9.71 -7.42 -12.83
N LYS A 273 8.64 -6.97 -12.17
CA LYS A 273 7.95 -7.80 -11.16
C LYS A 273 7.36 -9.09 -11.77
N PRO A 274 6.64 -9.06 -12.92
CA PRO A 274 6.18 -10.28 -13.56
C PRO A 274 7.33 -11.19 -14.00
N ALA A 275 8.41 -10.63 -14.57
CA ALA A 275 9.57 -11.42 -14.97
C ALA A 275 10.21 -12.15 -13.78
N LEU A 276 10.39 -11.48 -12.64
CA LEU A 276 10.91 -12.09 -11.42
C LEU A 276 9.95 -13.15 -10.85
N LYS A 277 8.64 -12.94 -10.93
CA LYS A 277 7.63 -13.93 -10.52
C LYS A 277 7.68 -15.19 -11.39
N THR A 278 8.03 -15.08 -12.67
CA THR A 278 8.19 -16.22 -13.58
C THR A 278 9.54 -16.92 -13.40
N ALA A 279 10.62 -16.15 -13.21
CA ALA A 279 11.97 -16.69 -13.06
C ALA A 279 12.22 -17.34 -11.68
N LEU A 280 11.52 -16.88 -10.64
CA LEU A 280 11.62 -17.38 -9.27
C LEU A 280 10.29 -18.01 -8.86
N ASN A 281 10.21 -18.58 -7.65
CA ASN A 281 8.92 -18.98 -7.11
C ASN A 281 8.00 -17.76 -6.87
N SER A 282 6.69 -17.99 -6.89
CA SER A 282 5.69 -16.91 -6.85
C SER A 282 5.79 -15.99 -5.63
N THR A 283 6.20 -16.51 -4.46
CA THR A 283 6.39 -15.72 -3.24
C THR A 283 7.63 -14.84 -3.32
N LEU A 284 8.77 -15.43 -3.69
CA LEU A 284 10.06 -14.74 -3.76
C LEU A 284 10.06 -13.68 -4.86
N GLY A 285 9.56 -14.00 -6.05
CA GLY A 285 9.52 -13.06 -7.17
C GLY A 285 8.62 -11.85 -6.89
N LYS A 286 7.43 -12.05 -6.31
CA LYS A 286 6.54 -10.95 -5.87
C LYS A 286 7.23 -10.07 -4.82
N THR A 287 7.88 -10.69 -3.83
CA THR A 287 8.53 -9.99 -2.72
C THR A 287 9.71 -9.16 -3.22
N LEU A 288 10.63 -9.78 -3.96
CA LEU A 288 11.83 -9.13 -4.49
C LEU A 288 11.47 -7.98 -5.43
N GLY A 289 10.51 -8.18 -6.32
CA GLY A 289 10.05 -7.13 -7.23
C GLY A 289 9.49 -5.90 -6.50
N GLN A 290 8.78 -6.10 -5.39
CA GLN A 290 8.27 -4.99 -4.57
C GLN A 290 9.39 -4.31 -3.76
N VAL A 291 10.34 -5.08 -3.22
CA VAL A 291 11.53 -4.56 -2.53
C VAL A 291 12.35 -3.68 -3.46
N ILE A 292 12.61 -4.13 -4.70
CA ILE A 292 13.33 -3.35 -5.72
C ILE A 292 12.61 -2.03 -6.00
N LEU A 293 11.28 -2.04 -6.12
CA LEU A 293 10.50 -0.81 -6.33
C LEU A 293 10.69 0.18 -5.17
N VAL A 294 10.65 -0.26 -3.92
CA VAL A 294 10.84 0.63 -2.76
C VAL A 294 12.24 1.19 -2.71
N VAL A 295 13.25 0.34 -2.92
CA VAL A 295 14.66 0.77 -2.97
C VAL A 295 14.87 1.77 -4.12
N PHE A 296 14.22 1.54 -5.26
CA PHE A 296 14.20 2.48 -6.37
C PHE A 296 13.62 3.84 -5.97
N VAL A 297 12.44 3.83 -5.33
CA VAL A 297 11.73 5.05 -4.94
C VAL A 297 12.53 5.87 -3.93
N VAL A 298 13.08 5.22 -2.90
CA VAL A 298 13.65 5.90 -1.73
C VAL A 298 15.13 6.19 -1.90
N ALA A 299 15.88 5.37 -2.63
CA ALA A 299 17.33 5.48 -2.74
C ALA A 299 17.83 5.68 -4.18
N ILE A 300 17.54 4.75 -5.11
CA ILE A 300 18.18 4.77 -6.44
C ILE A 300 17.79 6.03 -7.22
N TRP A 301 16.49 6.30 -7.35
CA TRP A 301 16.03 7.47 -8.11
C TRP A 301 16.47 8.79 -7.44
N PRO A 302 16.34 8.98 -6.12
CA PRO A 302 16.93 10.13 -5.41
C PRO A 302 18.44 10.32 -5.61
N ALA A 303 19.22 9.24 -5.69
CA ALA A 303 20.66 9.33 -6.00
C ALA A 303 20.91 9.86 -7.42
N ILE A 304 20.16 9.35 -8.40
CA ILE A 304 20.20 9.83 -9.79
C ILE A 304 19.79 11.30 -9.87
N LEU A 305 18.68 11.68 -9.23
CA LEU A 305 18.22 13.07 -9.20
C LEU A 305 19.26 14.00 -8.58
N LYS A 306 19.88 13.60 -7.46
CA LYS A 306 20.94 14.38 -6.83
C LYS A 306 22.12 14.61 -7.79
N PHE A 307 22.54 13.56 -8.51
CA PHE A 307 23.62 13.66 -9.49
C PHE A 307 23.26 14.66 -10.60
N ILE A 308 22.08 14.54 -11.21
CA ILE A 308 21.63 15.42 -12.31
C ILE A 308 21.48 16.89 -11.85
N PHE A 309 21.05 17.13 -10.61
CA PHE A 309 20.91 18.49 -10.08
C PHE A 309 22.24 19.08 -9.60
N ALA A 310 23.18 18.27 -9.13
CA ALA A 310 24.53 18.73 -8.78
C ALA A 310 25.28 19.24 -10.03
N TYR A 311 25.20 18.52 -11.16
CA TYR A 311 25.82 18.95 -12.42
C TYR A 311 25.18 20.20 -13.04
N GLY A 312 23.95 20.57 -12.66
CA GLY A 312 23.28 21.76 -13.19
C GLY A 312 23.58 23.06 -12.44
N ALA A 313 24.26 23.00 -11.29
CA ALA A 313 24.60 24.17 -10.49
C ALA A 313 26.00 24.75 -10.82
N GLU A 314 26.78 24.06 -11.64
CA GLU A 314 28.12 24.51 -12.09
C GLU A 314 28.08 25.16 -13.49
N SER A 315 26.90 25.29 -14.11
CA SER A 315 26.75 25.72 -15.51
C SER A 315 25.98 27.03 -15.73
N ASP A 316 25.67 27.77 -14.66
CA ASP A 316 25.06 29.12 -14.70
C ASP A 316 25.98 30.11 -13.96
#